data_AF-A0A6B2CJD0-F1
#
_entry.id   AF-A0A6B2CJD0-F1
#
_cell.length_a   1.000
_cell.length_b   1.000
_cell.length_c   1.000
_cell.angle_alpha   90.00
_cell.angle_beta   90.00
_cell.angle_gamma   90.00
#
_symmetry.space_group_name_H-M   'P 1'
#
loop_
_entity.id
_entity.type
_entity.pdbx_description
1 polymer ?
#
loop_
_entity_poly.entity_id
_entity_poly.type
_entity_poly.pdbx_seq_one_letter_code
_entity_poly.pdbx_strand_id
1 'polypeptide(L)' 'GGAGVLAARAIKRVLGVHWLDLGAAEAMWILEVEEFGPLTVIIDSKGNNYYEDLRRKARERVDEAAREVLGSVPR' A
#
# COMPACT_ATOMS: atom_id res chain seq x y z
N GLY A 1 5.91 3.18 -2.86
CA GLY A 1 7.23 3.45 -2.25
C GLY A 1 8.21 3.85 -3.34
N GLY A 2 9.12 4.79 -3.08
CA GLY A 2 10.08 5.32 -4.06
C GLY A 2 11.53 4.86 -3.88
N ALA A 3 11.78 3.91 -2.96
CA ALA A 3 13.13 3.51 -2.53
C ALA A 3 13.57 2.15 -3.09
N GLY A 4 13.25 1.85 -4.35
CA GLY A 4 13.51 0.54 -4.97
C GLY A 4 14.98 0.10 -4.91
N VAL A 5 15.92 1.03 -5.07
CA VAL A 5 17.37 0.75 -4.98
C VAL A 5 17.79 0.27 -3.59
N LEU A 6 17.17 0.81 -2.52
CA LEU A 6 17.45 0.37 -1.15
C LEU A 6 16.82 -1.01 -0.90
N ALA A 7 15.59 -1.23 -1.36
CA ALA A 7 14.91 -2.52 -1.25
C ALA A 7 15.66 -3.64 -2.01
N ALA A 8 16.29 -3.33 -3.14
CA ALA A 8 17.08 -4.28 -3.91
C ALA A 8 18.26 -4.88 -3.11
N ARG A 9 18.76 -4.20 -2.07
CA ARG A 9 19.84 -4.72 -1.20
C ARG A 9 19.42 -5.94 -0.37
N ALA A 10 18.11 -6.13 -0.16
CA ALA A 10 17.58 -7.30 0.52
C ALA A 10 17.46 -8.53 -0.39
N ILE A 11 17.63 -8.37 -1.71
CA ILE A 11 17.65 -9.50 -2.66
C ILE A 11 19.02 -10.18 -2.55
N LYS A 12 19.00 -11.46 -2.18
CA LYS A 12 20.22 -12.27 -2.04
C LYS A 12 20.57 -12.94 -3.35
N ARG A 13 19.58 -13.53 -4.04
CA ARG A 13 19.77 -14.28 -5.28
C ARG A 13 18.56 -14.18 -6.20
N VAL A 14 18.81 -14.18 -7.51
CA VAL A 14 17.80 -14.45 -8.53
C VAL A 14 17.78 -15.95 -8.79
N LEU A 15 16.66 -16.60 -8.50
CA LEU A 15 16.50 -18.05 -8.68
C LEU A 15 16.02 -18.40 -10.09
N GLY A 16 15.34 -17.47 -10.76
CA GLY A 16 14.84 -17.66 -12.12
C GLY A 16 14.01 -16.48 -12.63
N VAL A 17 13.69 -16.53 -13.92
CA VAL A 17 12.82 -15.58 -14.60
C VAL A 17 11.92 -16.31 -15.59
N HIS A 18 10.65 -15.93 -15.64
CA HIS A 18 9.67 -16.39 -16.61
C HIS A 18 9.14 -15.20 -17.43
N TRP A 19 8.81 -15.47 -18.71
CA TRP A 19 8.24 -14.49 -19.64
C TRP A 19 9.13 -13.25 -19.87
N LEU A 20 10.44 -13.48 -20.03
CA LEU A 20 11.42 -12.41 -20.25
C LEU A 20 11.16 -11.63 -21.56
N ASP A 21 10.47 -12.26 -22.51
CA ASP A 21 10.00 -11.65 -23.76
C ASP A 21 9.02 -10.48 -23.55
N LEU A 22 8.36 -10.38 -22.38
CA LEU A 22 7.53 -9.23 -22.01
C LEU A 22 8.34 -7.97 -21.68
N GLY A 23 9.66 -8.11 -21.50
CA GLY A 23 10.54 -7.04 -21.03
C GLY A 23 11.00 -7.26 -19.59
N ALA A 24 12.17 -6.73 -19.24
CA ALA A 24 12.80 -6.97 -17.93
C ALA A 24 11.97 -6.43 -16.75
N ALA A 25 11.19 -5.37 -16.94
CA ALA A 25 10.36 -4.78 -15.89
C ALA A 25 9.02 -5.51 -15.69
N GLU A 26 8.55 -6.21 -16.72
CA GLU A 26 7.24 -6.88 -16.77
C GLU A 26 7.34 -8.40 -16.55
N ALA A 27 8.53 -8.98 -16.67
CA ALA A 27 8.77 -10.41 -16.46
C ALA A 27 8.51 -10.85 -15.01
N MET A 28 8.22 -12.13 -14.82
CA MET A 28 8.03 -12.72 -13.50
C MET A 28 9.37 -13.21 -12.93
N TRP A 29 9.85 -12.54 -11.89
CA TRP A 29 11.12 -12.84 -11.23
C TRP A 29 10.93 -13.68 -9.98
N ILE A 30 11.71 -14.75 -9.85
CA ILE A 30 11.79 -15.55 -8.62
C ILE A 30 13.01 -15.07 -7.83
N LEU A 31 12.77 -14.45 -6.68
CA LEU A 31 13.79 -13.80 -5.87
C LEU A 31 13.90 -14.47 -4.50
N GLU A 32 15.12 -14.79 -4.09
CA GLU A 32 15.46 -15.12 -2.70
C GLU A 32 15.85 -13.82 -1.99
N VAL A 33 15.16 -13.51 -0.89
CA VAL A 33 15.33 -12.26 -0.15
C VAL A 33 15.55 -12.53 1.34
N GLU A 34 16.26 -11.63 2.01
CA GLU A 34 16.48 -11.67 3.46
C GLU A 34 16.12 -10.31 4.06
N GLU A 35 15.33 -10.30 5.14
CA GLU A 35 14.87 -9.08 5.80
C GLU A 35 14.23 -8.05 4.84
N PHE A 36 13.48 -8.52 3.83
CA PHE A 36 12.85 -7.65 2.84
C PHE A 36 11.73 -6.81 3.47
N GLY A 37 11.98 -5.50 3.60
CA GLY A 37 11.04 -4.58 4.19
C GLY A 37 11.65 -3.20 4.49
N PRO A 38 10.97 -2.40 5.33
CA PRO A 38 9.72 -2.73 6.02
C PRO A 38 8.52 -2.85 5.07
N LEU A 39 7.60 -3.77 5.37
CA LEU A 39 6.31 -3.91 4.70
C LEU A 39 5.18 -3.70 5.72
N THR A 40 4.11 -3.03 5.31
CA THR A 40 2.92 -2.83 6.15
C THR A 40 1.81 -3.74 5.66
N VAL A 41 1.18 -4.47 6.58
CA VAL A 41 -0.03 -5.26 6.27
C VAL A 41 -1.20 -4.28 6.07
N ILE A 42 -1.59 -4.07 4.82
CA ILE A 42 -2.72 -3.19 4.47
C ILE A 42 -4.04 -3.97 4.44
N ILE A 43 -4.00 -5.23 4.00
CA ILE A 43 -5.14 -6.14 3.96
C ILE A 43 -4.70 -7.44 4.61
N ASP A 44 -5.52 -7.99 5.51
CA ASP A 44 -5.24 -9.27 6.17
C ASP A 44 -6.20 -10.39 5.71
N SER A 45 -5.92 -11.61 6.13
CA SER A 45 -6.71 -12.80 5.79
C SER A 45 -8.06 -12.90 6.53
N LYS A 46 -8.37 -11.95 7.41
CA LYS A 46 -9.65 -11.87 8.14
C LYS A 46 -10.62 -10.89 7.49
N GLY A 47 -10.23 -10.27 6.36
CA GLY A 47 -11.04 -9.30 5.64
C GLY A 47 -10.86 -7.86 6.14
N ASN A 48 -9.89 -7.58 7.01
CA ASN A 48 -9.61 -6.21 7.42
C ASN A 48 -8.85 -5.48 6.31
N ASN A 49 -9.22 -4.22 6.04
CA ASN A 49 -8.56 -3.35 5.06
C ASN A 49 -8.33 -1.95 5.65
N TYR A 50 -7.05 -1.59 5.84
CA TYR A 50 -6.64 -0.33 6.43
C TYR A 50 -7.21 0.90 5.69
N TYR A 51 -7.23 0.88 4.36
CA TYR A 51 -7.69 2.03 3.58
C TYR A 51 -9.21 2.18 3.58
N GLU A 52 -9.96 1.07 3.69
CA GLU A 52 -11.42 1.14 3.82
C GLU A 52 -11.80 1.78 5.16
N ASP A 53 -11.17 1.32 6.24
CA ASP A 53 -11.37 1.89 7.57
C ASP A 53 -10.96 3.37 7.63
N LEU A 54 -9.82 3.71 7.02
CA LEU A 54 -9.36 5.10 6.95
C LEU A 54 -10.36 5.98 6.20
N ARG A 55 -10.87 5.52 5.05
CA ARG A 55 -11.87 6.25 4.26
C ARG A 55 -13.18 6.42 5.01
N ARG A 56 -13.64 5.40 5.74
CA ARG A 56 -14.84 5.48 6.59
C ARG A 56 -14.68 6.56 7.66
N LYS A 57 -13.59 6.50 8.44
CA LYS A 57 -13.29 7.48 9.50
C LYS A 57 -13.11 8.90 8.95
N ALA A 58 -12.46 9.04 7.80
CA ALA A 58 -12.29 10.34 7.16
C ALA A 58 -13.65 10.94 6.76
N ARG A 59 -14.57 10.13 6.23
CA ARG A 59 -15.92 10.57 5.87
C ARG A 59 -16.74 10.99 7.08
N GLU A 60 -16.71 10.19 8.15
CA GLU A 60 -17.38 10.54 9.42
C GLU A 60 -16.93 11.90 9.95
N ARG A 61 -15.62 12.19 9.90
CA ARG A 61 -15.06 13.49 10.31
C ARG A 61 -15.47 14.64 9.41
N VAL A 62 -15.54 14.41 8.10
CA VAL A 62 -16.04 15.43 7.15
C VAL A 62 -17.50 15.75 7.44
N ASP A 63 -18.33 14.73 7.70
CA ASP A 63 -19.75 14.91 8.00
C ASP A 63 -19.97 15.66 9.33
N GLU A 64 -19.15 15.36 10.34
CA GLU A 64 -19.14 16.08 11.62
C GLU A 64 -18.77 17.56 11.45
N ALA A 65 -17.65 17.83 10.76
CA ALA A 65 -17.21 19.19 10.47
C ALA A 65 -18.24 19.98 9.66
N ALA A 66 -18.88 19.34 8.67
CA ALA A 66 -19.93 19.98 7.87
C ALA A 66 -21.14 20.39 8.72
N ARG A 67 -21.55 19.57 9.69
CA ARG A 67 -22.64 19.91 10.62
C ARG A 67 -22.29 21.08 11.53
N GLU A 68 -21.05 21.13 12.03
CA GLU A 68 -20.57 22.24 12.86
C GLU A 68 -20.57 23.57 12.08
N VAL A 69 -20.07 23.56 10.84
CA VAL A 69 -20.08 24.76 9.99
C VAL A 69 -21.51 25.19 9.68
N LEU A 70 -22.39 24.28 9.27
CA LEU A 70 -23.78 24.64 8.95
C LEU A 70 -24.58 25.11 10.17
N GLY A 71 -24.30 24.57 11.36
CA GLY A 71 -24.94 24.99 12.61
C GLY A 71 -24.47 26.34 13.15
N SER A 72 -23.30 26.82 12.71
CA SER A 72 -22.72 28.11 13.12
C SER A 72 -23.06 29.27 12.18
N VAL A 73 -23.73 29.01 11.04
CA VAL A 73 -24.25 30.06 10.15
C VAL A 73 -25.57 30.61 10.73
N PRO A 74 -25.65 31.92 11.07
CA PRO A 74 -26.90 32.55 11.47
C PRO A 74 -27.93 32.47 10.33
N ARG A 75 -29.20 32.20 10.66
CA ARG A 75 -30.29 32.17 9.67
C ARG A 75 -30.52 33.52 9.02
#